data_AF-A0A965LWH6-F1
#
_entry.id   AF-A0A965LWH6-F1
#
_cell.length_a   1.000
_cell.length_b   1.000
_cell.length_c   1.000
_cell.angle_alpha   90.00
_cell.angle_beta   90.00
_cell.angle_gamma   90.00
#
_symmetry.space_group_name_H-M   'P 1'
#
loop_
_entity.id
_entity.type
_entity.pdbx_description
1 polymer ?
#
loop_
_entity_poly.entity_id
_entity_poly.type
_entity_poly.pdbx_seq_one_letter_code
_entity_poly.pdbx_strand_id
1 'polypeptide(L)' 'DSEREEMIDLMLEGVGEIFTRLAPAREKALKPATIRHDSPRAGRNDPCPCGSGRKYKHCHGAG' A
#
# COMPACT_ATOMS: atom_id res chain seq x y z
N ASP A 1 -1.93 5.00 -43.75
CA ASP A 1 -2.29 3.69 -43.17
C ASP A 1 -1.09 2.92 -42.66
N SER A 2 -0.07 2.62 -43.47
CA SER A 2 1.14 1.90 -42.99
C SER A 2 1.98 2.66 -41.94
N GLU A 3 2.25 3.96 -42.15
CA GLU A 3 3.08 4.75 -41.22
C GLU A 3 2.45 4.92 -39.83
N ARG A 4 1.11 4.87 -39.76
CA ARG A 4 0.37 4.93 -38.48
C ARG A 4 0.54 3.63 -37.71
N GLU A 5 0.44 2.50 -38.39
CA GLU A 5 0.63 1.17 -37.78
C GLU A 5 2.09 1.00 -37.31
N GLU A 6 3.08 1.40 -38.12
CA GLU A 6 4.49 1.36 -37.73
C GLU A 6 4.78 2.21 -36.47
N MET A 7 4.12 3.35 -36.34
CA MET A 7 4.25 4.20 -35.16
C MET A 7 3.60 3.56 -33.92
N ILE A 8 2.49 2.86 -34.09
CA ILE A 8 1.83 2.12 -33.02
C ILE A 8 2.72 0.98 -32.54
N ASP A 9 3.31 0.22 -33.46
CA ASP A 9 4.22 -0.88 -33.12
C ASP A 9 5.44 -0.39 -32.35
N LEU A 10 6.07 0.70 -32.81
CA LEU A 10 7.19 1.34 -32.10
C LEU A 10 6.81 1.77 -30.68
N MET A 11 5.61 2.34 -30.50
CA MET A 11 5.12 2.73 -29.18
C MET A 11 4.88 1.52 -28.28
N LEU A 12 4.27 0.45 -28.80
CA LEU A 12 3.97 -0.75 -28.03
C LEU A 12 5.25 -1.47 -27.58
N GLU A 13 6.27 -1.55 -28.45
CA GLU A 13 7.58 -2.08 -28.10
C GLU A 13 8.24 -1.25 -26.99
N GLY A 14 8.24 0.08 -27.13
CA GLY A 14 8.77 0.98 -26.11
C GLY A 14 8.07 0.85 -24.76
N VAL A 15 6.74 0.67 -24.75
CA VAL A 15 5.98 0.42 -23.51
C VAL A 15 6.37 -0.90 -22.87
N GLY A 16 6.59 -1.97 -23.66
CA GLY A 16 7.06 -3.26 -23.17
C GLY A 16 8.45 -3.17 -22.51
N GLU A 17 9.37 -2.42 -23.12
CA GLU A 17 10.71 -2.17 -22.57
C GLU A 17 10.65 -1.38 -21.26
N ILE A 18 9.86 -0.30 -21.22
CA ILE A 18 9.68 0.52 -20.01
C ILE A 18 9.09 -0.33 -18.88
N PHE A 19 8.08 -1.16 -19.19
CA PHE A 19 7.42 -2.01 -18.22
C PHE A 19 8.36 -3.03 -17.60
N THR A 20 9.20 -3.68 -18.42
CA THR A 20 10.19 -4.65 -17.95
C THR A 20 11.33 -3.96 -17.18
N ARG A 21 11.82 -2.83 -17.66
CA ARG A 21 12.87 -2.03 -16.98
C ARG A 21 12.44 -1.54 -15.59
N LEU A 22 11.16 -1.17 -15.43
CA LEU A 22 10.62 -0.67 -14.16
C LEU A 22 10.07 -1.78 -13.24
N ALA A 23 10.08 -3.04 -13.67
CA ALA A 23 9.60 -4.18 -12.88
C ALA A 23 10.12 -4.22 -11.43
N PRO A 24 11.45 -4.10 -11.15
CA PRO A 24 11.96 -4.18 -9.77
C PRO A 24 11.50 -3.01 -8.89
N ALA A 25 11.36 -1.81 -9.46
CA ALA A 25 10.88 -0.64 -8.73
C ALA A 25 9.40 -0.77 -8.37
N ARG A 26 8.58 -1.27 -9.31
CA ARG A 26 7.16 -1.54 -9.07
C ARG A 26 6.97 -2.65 -8.04
N GLU A 27 7.74 -3.73 -8.12
CA GLU A 27 7.68 -4.82 -7.14
C GLU A 27 8.00 -4.31 -5.73
N LYS A 28 9.02 -3.47 -5.59
CA LYS A 28 9.34 -2.81 -4.31
C LYS A 28 8.20 -1.93 -3.79
N ALA A 29 7.54 -1.16 -4.66
CA ALA A 29 6.45 -0.27 -4.28
C ALA A 29 5.15 -1.00 -3.92
N LEU A 30 4.87 -2.14 -4.55
CA LEU A 30 3.66 -2.94 -4.31
C LEU A 30 3.75 -3.83 -3.08
N LYS A 31 4.95 -4.09 -2.54
CA LYS A 31 5.11 -4.89 -1.32
C LYS A 31 4.45 -4.16 -0.15
N PRO A 32 3.36 -4.69 0.43
CA PRO A 32 2.73 -4.06 1.58
C PRO A 32 3.73 -4.05 2.73
N ALA A 33 4.00 -2.86 3.27
CA ALA A 33 4.83 -2.75 4.46
C ALA A 33 4.08 -3.33 5.65
N THR A 34 4.72 -4.22 6.40
CA THR A 34 4.18 -4.66 7.69
C THR A 34 4.26 -3.49 8.66
N ILE A 35 3.11 -2.91 9.03
CA ILE A 35 3.06 -1.90 10.08
C ILE A 35 3.34 -2.60 11.42
N ARG A 36 4.48 -2.27 12.03
CA ARG A 36 4.76 -2.62 13.42
C ARG A 36 4.38 -1.42 14.29
N HIS A 37 3.65 -1.69 15.36
CA HIS A 37 3.44 -0.69 16.39
C HIS A 37 4.65 -0.72 17.33
N ASP A 38 5.24 0.45 17.61
CA ASP A 38 6.32 0.57 18.59
C ASP A 38 5.81 0.32 20.02
N SER A 39 4.51 0.50 20.24
CA SER A 39 3.84 0.25 21.51
C SER A 39 3.04 -1.06 21.51
N PRO A 40 2.95 -1.73 22.68
CA PRO A 40 2.03 -2.84 22.87
C PRO A 40 0.59 -2.45 22.55
N ARG A 41 -0.20 -3.41 22.06
CA ARG A 41 -1.64 -3.21 21.90
C ARG A 41 -2.28 -2.95 23.26
N ALA A 42 -3.13 -1.93 23.34
CA ALA A 42 -3.89 -1.65 24.55
C ALA A 42 -4.73 -2.88 24.95
N GLY A 43 -4.63 -3.29 26.21
CA GLY A 43 -5.43 -4.36 26.77
C GLY A 43 -6.91 -3.97 26.84
N ARG A 44 -7.80 -4.96 26.78
CA ARG A 44 -9.26 -4.75 26.77
C ARG A 44 -9.76 -3.89 27.96
N ASN A 45 -9.13 -3.99 29.12
CA ASN A 45 -9.53 -3.25 30.32
C ASN A 45 -8.71 -1.97 30.59
N ASP A 46 -7.67 -1.69 29.80
CA ASP A 46 -6.78 -0.53 30.01
C ASP A 46 -7.49 0.79 29.67
N PRO A 47 -7.00 1.94 30.18
CA PRO A 47 -7.47 3.24 29.73
C PRO A 47 -7.34 3.39 28.21
N CYS A 48 -8.40 3.90 27.57
CA CYS A 48 -8.38 4.07 26.12
C CYS A 48 -7.40 5.18 25.71
N PRO A 49 -6.48 4.93 24.75
CA PRO A 49 -5.42 5.89 24.39
C PRO A 49 -5.94 7.17 23.72
N CYS A 50 -7.24 7.26 23.42
CA CYS A 50 -7.87 8.47 22.90
C CYS A 50 -8.18 9.54 23.96
N GLY A 51 -7.87 9.28 25.24
CA GLY A 51 -8.09 10.25 26.32
C GLY A 51 -9.53 10.36 26.82
N SER A 52 -10.44 9.49 26.40
CA SER A 52 -11.86 9.58 26.79
C SER A 52 -12.17 9.17 28.24
N GLY A 53 -11.17 8.77 29.04
CA GLY A 53 -11.35 8.23 30.40
C GLY A 53 -12.06 6.87 30.50
N ARG A 54 -12.44 6.26 29.38
CA ARG A 54 -13.13 4.95 29.34
C ARG A 54 -12.11 3.81 29.19
N LYS A 55 -12.49 2.60 29.62
CA LYS A 55 -11.72 1.37 29.29
C LYS A 55 -11.73 1.13 27.78
N TYR A 56 -10.65 0.59 27.22
CA TYR A 56 -10.49 0.34 25.79
C TYR A 56 -11.68 -0.42 25.20
N LYS A 57 -12.18 -1.47 25.86
CA LYS A 57 -13.37 -2.26 25.47
C LYS A 57 -14.68 -1.50 25.37
N HIS A 58 -14.78 -0.33 26.00
CA HIS A 58 -15.96 0.52 25.98
C HIS A 58 -15.75 1.76 25.09
N CYS A 59 -14.70 1.75 24.26
CA CYS A 59 -14.36 2.83 23.34
C CYS A 59 -13.81 2.25 22.02
N HIS A 60 -12.51 2.38 21.73
CA HIS A 60 -11.91 1.96 20.46
C HIS A 60 -11.71 0.44 20.33
N GLY A 61 -11.85 -0.30 21.42
CA GLY A 61 -11.89 -1.77 21.44
C GLY A 61 -13.31 -2.32 21.55
N ALA A 62 -14.33 -1.48 21.36
CA ALA A 62 -15.71 -1.92 21.24
C ALA A 62 -15.91 -2.51 19.84
N GLY A 63 -15.77 -3.82 19.76
CA GLY A 63 -16.36 -4.66 18.72
C GLY A 63 -17.49 -5.48 19.32
#